data_AF-A0A7W5LY74-F1
#
_entry.id   AF-A0A7W5LY74-F1
#
_cell.length_a   1.000
_cell.length_b   1.000
_cell.length_c   1.000
_cell.angle_alpha   90.00
_cell.angle_beta   90.00
_cell.angle_gamma   90.00
#
_symmetry.space_group_name_H-M   'P 1'
#
loop_
_entity.id
_entity.type
_entity.pdbx_description
1 polymer ?
#
loop_
_entity_poly.entity_id
_entity_poly.type
_entity_poly.pdbx_seq_one_letter_code
_entity_poly.pdbx_strand_id
1 'polypeptide(L)'
;MLTSCGSRIHLRSSDVEEASAGVTSEVSVNIEPALQHEVSALLSQSDSVAAALYPGEYRRPITAESLAKPGTHVLIARLAGRAVGLCVLFERGDGTTELKRMIVDVGVRGGGIGMALLRRAEAQAQTLGSQTMLLEVGTRNLEAQQLYRRGGYMPCEPFAPYTATPISLFMRRALIEAVSGR
;
A
#
# COMPACT_ATOMS: atom_id res chain seq x y z
N MET A 1 2.60 -53.67 65.50
CA MET A 1 3.10 -52.49 64.76
C MET A 1 2.43 -52.53 63.39
N LEU A 2 1.21 -52.02 63.19
CA LEU A 2 0.82 -50.61 62.94
C LEU A 2 1.60 -49.93 61.80
N THR A 3 1.00 -49.83 60.60
CA THR A 3 0.86 -48.61 59.76
C THR A 3 0.17 -49.00 58.43
N SER A 4 -1.07 -48.55 58.15
CA SER A 4 -1.48 -47.24 57.57
C SER A 4 -1.30 -47.21 56.03
N CYS A 5 -2.37 -47.33 55.25
CA CYS A 5 -3.28 -46.26 54.76
C CYS A 5 -2.72 -45.48 53.56
N GLY A 6 -3.51 -45.34 52.50
CA GLY A 6 -3.23 -44.37 51.43
C GLY A 6 -3.85 -44.68 50.07
N SER A 7 -5.17 -44.54 49.94
CA SER A 7 -5.89 -44.44 48.65
C SER A 7 -5.26 -43.39 47.74
N ARG A 8 -4.92 -43.76 46.49
CA ARG A 8 -4.59 -42.78 45.44
C ARG A 8 -5.84 -42.46 44.63
N ILE A 9 -6.50 -41.38 45.05
CA ILE A 9 -7.59 -40.70 44.37
C ILE A 9 -7.09 -40.27 42.98
N HIS A 10 -7.84 -40.64 41.94
CA HIS A 10 -7.77 -40.01 40.63
C HIS A 10 -8.28 -38.57 40.74
N LEU A 11 -7.41 -37.59 40.47
CA LEU A 11 -7.82 -36.25 40.10
C LEU A 11 -7.26 -35.96 38.71
N ARG A 12 -8.17 -35.94 37.74
CA ARG A 12 -8.03 -35.21 36.48
C ARG A 12 -8.22 -33.72 36.74
N SER A 13 -7.77 -32.92 35.77
CA SER A 13 -7.66 -31.45 35.74
C SER A 13 -6.35 -30.97 36.39
N SER A 14 -5.51 -30.16 35.76
CA SER A 14 -5.81 -29.12 34.77
C SER A 14 -4.52 -28.70 34.05
N ASP A 15 -4.68 -28.22 32.81
CA ASP A 15 -4.00 -27.04 32.25
C ASP A 15 -2.46 -27.02 32.23
N VAL A 16 -1.89 -27.37 31.08
CA VAL A 16 -1.00 -26.43 30.38
C VAL A 16 -1.38 -26.45 28.90
N GLU A 17 -2.17 -25.44 28.57
CA GLU A 17 -2.45 -24.96 27.23
C GLU A 17 -1.18 -24.34 26.65
N GLU A 18 -0.54 -24.99 25.67
CA GLU A 18 0.41 -24.32 24.79
C GLU A 18 -0.22 -24.20 23.40
N ALA A 19 -1.02 -23.15 23.28
CA ALA A 19 -1.49 -22.60 22.02
C ALA A 19 -0.29 -22.16 21.16
N SER A 20 0.20 -23.07 20.32
CA SER A 20 0.97 -22.72 19.12
C SER A 20 0.00 -22.18 18.05
N ALA A 21 -0.60 -21.01 18.31
CA ALA A 21 -1.22 -20.23 17.25
C ALA A 21 -0.10 -19.55 16.45
N GLY A 22 0.25 -20.10 15.30
CA GLY A 22 1.11 -19.43 14.34
C GLY A 22 0.46 -18.12 13.92
N VAL A 23 0.92 -17.01 14.50
CA VAL A 23 0.56 -15.66 14.03
C VAL A 23 1.28 -15.46 12.71
N THR A 24 0.67 -15.92 11.61
CA THR A 24 0.97 -15.38 10.29
C THR A 24 0.63 -13.89 10.36
N SER A 25 1.65 -13.04 10.43
CA SER A 25 1.48 -11.60 10.50
C SER A 25 0.88 -11.14 9.17
N GLU A 26 -0.44 -11.02 9.11
CA GLU A 26 -1.15 -10.59 7.91
C GLU A 26 -0.95 -9.09 7.68
N VAL A 27 -0.83 -8.69 6.42
CA VAL A 27 -0.73 -7.29 6.02
C VAL A 27 -2.14 -6.72 5.90
N SER A 28 -2.44 -5.65 6.63
CA SER A 28 -3.66 -4.87 6.43
C SER A 28 -3.36 -3.59 5.65
N VAL A 29 -4.31 -3.12 4.84
CA VAL A 29 -4.19 -1.85 4.12
C VAL A 29 -5.43 -0.99 4.37
N ASN A 30 -5.24 0.13 5.07
CA ASN A 30 -6.33 1.00 5.51
C ASN A 30 -6.10 2.44 5.06
N ILE A 31 -7.17 3.21 4.96
CA ILE A 31 -7.09 4.66 4.77
C ILE A 31 -6.91 5.28 6.15
N GLU A 32 -5.90 6.13 6.30
CA GLU A 32 -5.55 6.73 7.57
C GLU A 32 -5.29 8.24 7.42
N PRO A 33 -5.38 9.03 8.52
CA PRO A 33 -5.04 10.44 8.48
C PRO A 33 -3.61 10.68 8.01
N ALA A 34 -3.40 11.73 7.20
CA ALA A 34 -2.06 12.05 6.68
C ALA A 34 -1.09 12.54 7.77
N LEU A 35 -1.59 13.24 8.79
CA LEU A 35 -0.80 13.86 9.85
C LEU A 35 -0.36 12.84 10.91
N GLN A 36 0.51 11.92 10.52
CA GLN A 36 1.09 10.91 11.39
C GLN A 36 2.61 10.87 11.22
N HIS A 37 3.33 10.57 12.31
CA HIS A 37 4.79 10.43 12.26
C HIS A 37 5.23 9.32 11.29
N GLU A 38 4.53 8.19 11.29
CA GLU A 38 4.82 7.07 10.38
C GLU A 38 4.65 7.44 8.90
N VAL A 39 3.67 8.29 8.57
CA VAL A 39 3.48 8.81 7.20
C VAL A 39 4.67 9.66 6.78
N SER A 40 5.10 10.61 7.61
CA SER A 40 6.26 11.45 7.33
C SER A 40 7.55 10.63 7.16
N ALA A 41 7.73 9.58 7.97
CA ALA A 41 8.88 8.68 7.85
C ALA A 41 8.88 7.92 6.51
N LEU A 42 7.74 7.34 6.11
CA LEU A 42 7.60 6.63 4.84
C LEU A 42 7.73 7.57 3.62
N LEU A 43 7.22 8.80 3.70
CA LEU A 43 7.42 9.81 2.65
C LEU A 43 8.90 10.19 2.51
N SER A 44 9.62 10.34 3.62
CA SER A 44 11.06 10.60 3.61
C SER A 44 11.86 9.45 2.99
N GLN A 45 11.45 8.20 3.24
CA GLN A 45 12.02 7.03 2.55
C GLN A 45 11.73 7.06 1.05
N SER A 46 10.50 7.38 0.65
CA SER A 46 10.11 7.53 -0.76
C SER A 46 10.96 8.58 -1.48
N ASP A 47 11.17 9.75 -0.84
CA ASP A 47 12.00 10.82 -1.39
C ASP A 47 13.47 10.42 -1.49
N SER A 48 14.00 9.65 -0.53
CA SER A 48 15.37 9.11 -0.58
C SER A 48 15.56 8.14 -1.75
N VAL A 49 14.59 7.26 -1.98
CA VAL A 49 14.60 6.35 -3.15
C VAL A 49 14.53 7.16 -4.45
N ALA A 50 13.67 8.17 -4.53
CA ALA A 50 13.57 9.03 -5.70
C ALA A 50 14.87 9.80 -5.97
N ALA A 51 15.54 10.30 -4.93
CA ALA A 51 16.81 11.02 -5.03
C ALA A 51 17.95 10.14 -5.54
N ALA A 52 17.95 8.84 -5.23
CA ALA A 52 18.93 7.89 -5.77
C ALA A 52 18.73 7.60 -7.26
N LEU A 53 17.49 7.74 -7.77
CA LEU A 53 17.14 7.40 -9.15
C LEU A 53 17.16 8.61 -10.10
N TYR A 54 16.80 9.81 -9.61
CA TYR A 54 16.51 10.97 -10.45
C TYR A 54 17.10 12.30 -9.92
N PRO A 55 17.54 13.20 -10.83
CA PRO A 55 17.95 14.56 -10.48
C PRO A 55 16.84 15.37 -9.78
N GLY A 56 17.24 16.42 -9.04
CA GLY A 56 16.34 17.28 -8.25
C GLY A 56 15.21 17.93 -9.03
N GLU A 57 15.47 18.40 -10.25
CA GLU A 57 14.51 19.11 -11.08
C GLU A 57 13.27 18.28 -11.45
N TYR A 58 13.37 16.96 -11.38
CA TYR A 58 12.30 16.01 -11.67
C TYR A 58 11.58 15.48 -10.43
N ARG A 59 12.07 15.82 -9.23
CA ARG A 59 11.47 15.39 -7.98
C ARG A 59 10.40 16.40 -7.55
N ARG A 60 9.28 15.89 -7.03
CA ARG A 60 8.13 16.70 -6.58
C ARG A 60 7.75 16.28 -5.17
N PRO A 61 8.50 16.68 -4.13
CA PRO A 61 8.29 16.23 -2.74
C PRO A 61 6.85 16.45 -2.30
N ILE A 62 6.33 15.50 -1.52
CA ILE A 62 5.01 15.56 -0.91
C ILE A 62 5.22 15.43 0.60
N THR A 63 4.63 16.34 1.37
CA THR A 63 4.66 16.29 2.83
C THR A 63 3.32 15.82 3.39
N ALA A 64 3.31 15.32 4.63
CA ALA A 64 2.08 14.92 5.32
C ALA A 64 1.05 16.07 5.37
N GLU A 65 1.49 17.31 5.58
CA GLU A 65 0.64 18.49 5.62
C GLU A 65 0.02 18.78 4.25
N SER A 66 0.78 18.60 3.17
CA SER A 66 0.26 18.79 1.81
C SER A 66 -0.83 17.78 1.44
N LEU A 67 -0.84 16.62 2.12
CA LEU A 67 -1.81 15.54 1.97
C LEU A 67 -3.06 15.71 2.84
N ALA A 68 -3.04 16.59 3.84
CA ALA A 68 -4.17 16.88 4.71
C ALA A 68 -5.18 17.83 4.03
N LYS A 69 -5.57 17.50 2.79
CA LYS A 69 -6.49 18.30 1.96
C LYS A 69 -7.65 17.43 1.46
N PRO A 70 -8.83 18.02 1.21
CA PRO A 70 -9.95 17.31 0.59
C PRO A 70 -9.53 16.64 -0.73
N GLY A 71 -10.14 15.48 -1.03
CA GLY A 71 -9.85 14.71 -2.24
C GLY A 71 -8.51 13.96 -2.22
N THR A 72 -7.83 13.89 -1.07
CA THR A 72 -6.59 13.13 -0.90
C THR A 72 -6.83 11.98 0.08
N HIS A 73 -6.45 10.77 -0.30
CA HIS A 73 -6.62 9.56 0.50
C HIS A 73 -5.26 8.89 0.69
N VAL A 74 -4.81 8.81 1.95
CA VAL A 74 -3.54 8.16 2.31
C VAL A 74 -3.84 6.74 2.74
N LEU A 75 -3.28 5.77 2.01
CA LEU A 75 -3.41 4.35 2.33
C LEU A 75 -2.12 3.86 2.98
N ILE A 76 -2.25 3.20 4.13
CA ILE A 76 -1.14 2.65 4.90
C ILE A 76 -1.24 1.14 4.93
N ALA A 77 -0.15 0.48 4.56
CA ALA A 77 0.03 -0.95 4.79
C ALA A 77 0.66 -1.15 6.17
N ARG A 78 0.01 -1.94 7.02
CA ARG A 78 0.52 -2.33 8.34
C ARG A 78 0.80 -3.82 8.42
N LEU A 79 1.96 -4.17 8.98
CA LEU A 79 2.37 -5.54 9.28
C LEU A 79 2.65 -5.64 10.78
N ALA A 80 1.91 -6.48 11.50
CA ALA A 80 1.98 -6.59 12.96
C ALA A 80 1.90 -5.21 13.67
N GLY A 81 0.98 -4.35 13.22
CA GLY A 81 0.75 -3.00 13.76
C GLY A 81 1.70 -1.91 13.26
N ARG A 82 2.87 -2.26 12.72
CA ARG A 82 3.86 -1.30 12.20
C ARG A 82 3.50 -0.84 10.78
N ALA A 83 3.56 0.45 10.50
CA ALA A 83 3.45 0.95 9.13
C ALA A 83 4.68 0.53 8.31
N VAL A 84 4.43 -0.18 7.21
CA VAL A 84 5.46 -0.77 6.34
C VAL A 84 5.37 -0.35 4.89
N GLY A 85 4.35 0.43 4.53
CA GLY A 85 4.21 0.98 3.20
C GLY A 85 3.08 1.98 3.14
N LEU A 86 3.11 2.82 2.12
CA LEU A 86 2.00 3.72 1.82
C LEU A 86 1.82 3.90 0.32
N CYS A 87 0.63 4.35 -0.05
CA CYS A 87 0.39 5.05 -1.30
C CYS A 87 -0.63 6.17 -1.09
N VAL A 88 -0.70 7.09 -2.04
CA VAL A 88 -1.61 8.23 -1.97
C VAL A 88 -2.48 8.24 -3.22
N LEU A 89 -3.77 8.38 -3.03
CA LEU A 89 -4.75 8.54 -4.09
C LEU A 89 -5.27 9.99 -4.10
N PHE A 90 -5.26 10.62 -5.27
CA PHE A 90 -5.82 11.96 -5.49
C PHE A 90 -7.05 11.88 -6.39
N GLU A 91 -8.15 12.48 -5.97
CA GLU A 91 -9.29 12.73 -6.83
C GLU A 91 -8.98 13.85 -7.83
N ARG A 92 -9.48 13.69 -9.07
CA ARG A 92 -9.26 14.69 -10.13
C ARG A 92 -10.51 15.43 -10.59
N GLY A 93 -11.69 14.99 -10.16
CA GLY A 93 -12.97 15.61 -10.51
C GLY A 93 -13.46 15.36 -11.94
N ASP A 94 -12.71 14.61 -12.75
CA ASP A 94 -13.00 14.27 -14.15
C ASP A 94 -13.38 12.78 -14.33
N GLY A 95 -13.80 12.13 -13.24
CA GLY A 95 -14.06 10.68 -13.21
C GLY A 95 -12.80 9.83 -13.11
N THR A 96 -11.61 10.44 -12.98
CA THR A 96 -10.34 9.74 -12.77
C THR A 96 -9.75 10.00 -11.38
N THR A 97 -8.85 9.11 -10.98
CA THR A 97 -8.03 9.26 -9.78
C THR A 97 -6.56 9.06 -10.14
N GLU A 98 -5.67 9.71 -9.40
CA GLU A 98 -4.22 9.59 -9.60
C GLU A 98 -3.56 8.89 -8.41
N LEU A 99 -2.83 7.82 -8.68
CA LEU A 99 -2.02 7.12 -7.69
C LEU A 99 -0.60 7.72 -7.67
N LYS A 100 -0.14 8.12 -6.48
CA LYS A 100 1.22 8.60 -6.25
C LYS A 100 1.85 7.98 -5.02
N ARG A 101 3.16 8.20 -4.91
CA ARG A 101 3.94 7.99 -3.67
C ARG A 101 3.83 6.59 -3.11
N MET A 102 3.70 5.59 -3.98
CA MET A 102 3.76 4.21 -3.53
C MET A 102 5.17 3.83 -3.09
N ILE A 103 5.31 3.42 -1.83
CA ILE A 103 6.56 2.92 -1.25
C ILE A 103 6.27 1.77 -0.29
N VAL A 104 7.17 0.80 -0.26
CA VAL A 104 7.21 -0.26 0.74
C VAL A 104 8.60 -0.24 1.36
N ASP A 105 8.63 -0.32 2.69
CA ASP A 105 9.83 -0.46 3.50
C ASP A 105 10.70 -1.59 2.93
N VAL A 106 11.96 -1.25 2.69
CA VAL A 106 12.95 -2.14 2.08
C VAL A 106 13.14 -3.45 2.85
N GLY A 107 12.94 -3.44 4.16
CA GLY A 107 13.11 -4.61 5.03
C GLY A 107 12.00 -5.66 4.89
N VAL A 108 10.89 -5.35 4.21
CA VAL A 108 9.75 -6.28 4.03
C VAL A 108 9.26 -6.38 2.59
N ARG A 109 10.09 -5.99 1.61
CA ARG A 109 9.77 -6.17 0.19
C ARG A 109 9.68 -7.66 -0.18
N GLY A 110 9.06 -7.94 -1.33
CA GLY A 110 8.82 -9.31 -1.80
C GLY A 110 7.63 -10.01 -1.12
N GLY A 111 7.06 -9.46 -0.06
CA GLY A 111 5.88 -10.01 0.64
C GLY A 111 4.52 -9.64 0.04
N GLY A 112 4.45 -9.18 -1.21
CA GLY A 112 3.18 -8.82 -1.87
C GLY A 112 2.54 -7.50 -1.42
N ILE A 113 3.14 -6.76 -0.48
CA ILE A 113 2.60 -5.51 0.10
C ILE A 113 2.30 -4.45 -0.98
N GLY A 114 3.18 -4.27 -1.97
CA GLY A 114 2.95 -3.30 -3.04
C GLY A 114 1.71 -3.61 -3.87
N MET A 115 1.44 -4.90 -4.11
CA MET A 115 0.23 -5.34 -4.81
C MET A 115 -1.01 -5.17 -3.92
N ALA A 116 -0.90 -5.40 -2.61
CA ALA A 116 -1.98 -5.15 -1.66
C ALA A 116 -2.36 -3.65 -1.61
N LEU A 117 -1.37 -2.76 -1.55
CA LEU A 117 -1.56 -1.31 -1.63
C LEU A 117 -2.25 -0.91 -2.95
N LEU A 118 -1.77 -1.43 -4.08
CA LEU A 118 -2.34 -1.13 -5.40
C LEU A 118 -3.81 -1.54 -5.49
N ARG A 119 -4.13 -2.78 -5.11
CA ARG A 119 -5.52 -3.29 -5.13
C ARG A 119 -6.44 -2.52 -4.21
N ARG A 120 -5.98 -2.18 -3.00
CA ARG A 120 -6.79 -1.40 -2.05
C ARG A 120 -7.02 0.03 -2.54
N ALA A 121 -6.04 0.63 -3.21
CA ALA A 121 -6.18 1.94 -3.85
C ALA A 121 -7.20 1.89 -5.00
N GLU A 122 -7.16 0.86 -5.85
CA GLU A 122 -8.14 0.64 -6.91
C GLU A 122 -9.57 0.50 -6.37
N ALA A 123 -9.75 -0.31 -5.33
CA ALA A 123 -11.03 -0.44 -4.65
C ALA A 123 -11.50 0.92 -4.09
N GLN A 124 -10.59 1.71 -3.50
CA GLN A 124 -10.94 3.05 -3.04
C GLN A 124 -11.39 3.95 -4.19
N ALA A 125 -10.65 3.97 -5.30
CA ALA A 125 -11.02 4.76 -6.46
C ALA A 125 -12.40 4.39 -7.00
N GLN A 126 -12.75 3.10 -7.04
CA GLN A 126 -14.09 2.65 -7.40
C GLN A 126 -15.16 3.19 -6.44
N THR A 127 -14.93 3.17 -5.11
CA THR A 127 -15.87 3.76 -4.14
C THR A 127 -16.05 5.27 -4.29
N LEU A 128 -15.05 5.96 -4.84
CA LEU A 128 -15.11 7.38 -5.18
C LEU A 128 -15.77 7.64 -6.55
N GLY A 129 -16.30 6.60 -7.22
CA GLY A 129 -16.93 6.71 -8.53
C GLY A 129 -15.94 6.85 -9.69
N SER A 130 -14.65 6.60 -9.45
CA SER A 130 -13.63 6.70 -10.49
C SER A 130 -13.72 5.53 -11.46
N GLN A 131 -13.70 5.86 -12.75
CA GLN A 131 -13.73 4.89 -13.84
C GLN A 131 -12.33 4.47 -14.29
N THR A 132 -11.32 5.30 -14.01
CA THR A 132 -9.93 5.09 -14.44
C THR A 132 -8.97 5.57 -13.37
N MET A 133 -7.97 4.73 -13.06
CA MET A 133 -6.81 5.14 -12.27
C MET A 133 -5.65 5.47 -13.19
N LEU A 134 -4.99 6.60 -12.90
CA LEU A 134 -3.85 7.14 -13.62
C LEU A 134 -2.62 7.13 -12.70
N LEU A 135 -1.43 6.97 -13.28
CA LEU A 135 -0.18 7.14 -12.57
C LEU A 135 0.94 7.59 -13.50
N GLU A 136 1.92 8.24 -12.89
CA GLU A 136 3.25 8.47 -13.47
C GLU A 136 4.25 7.58 -12.73
N VAL A 137 5.14 6.93 -13.48
CA VAL A 137 6.27 6.18 -12.94
C VAL A 137 7.54 6.54 -13.69
N GLY A 138 8.62 6.75 -12.96
CA GLY A 138 9.88 7.08 -13.60
C GLY A 138 10.46 5.88 -14.38
N THR A 139 11.12 6.16 -15.51
CA THR A 139 11.63 5.13 -16.44
C THR A 139 12.72 4.24 -15.86
N ARG A 140 13.43 4.69 -14.81
CA ARG A 140 14.44 3.91 -14.08
C ARG A 140 13.86 3.07 -12.94
N ASN A 141 12.59 3.27 -12.56
CA ASN A 141 11.93 2.50 -11.51
C ASN A 141 11.28 1.24 -12.08
N LEU A 142 12.13 0.29 -12.50
CA LEU A 142 11.69 -0.93 -13.20
C LEU A 142 10.81 -1.84 -12.31
N GLU A 143 11.07 -1.87 -11.00
CA GLU A 143 10.28 -2.65 -10.05
C GLU A 143 8.82 -2.15 -10.00
N ALA A 144 8.63 -0.84 -9.86
CA ALA A 144 7.29 -0.24 -9.87
C ALA A 144 6.58 -0.43 -11.22
N GLN A 145 7.29 -0.28 -12.34
CA GLN A 145 6.70 -0.55 -13.66
C GLN A 145 6.22 -1.99 -13.80
N GLN A 146 6.98 -2.97 -13.33
CA GLN A 146 6.56 -4.37 -13.34
C GLN A 146 5.35 -4.61 -12.44
N LEU A 147 5.32 -3.99 -11.25
CA LEU A 147 4.17 -4.03 -10.36
C LEU A 147 2.90 -3.51 -11.05
N TYR A 148 2.96 -2.34 -11.68
CA TYR A 148 1.81 -1.76 -12.38
C TYR A 148 1.38 -2.59 -13.58
N ARG A 149 2.30 -3.11 -14.39
CA ARG A 149 1.94 -4.03 -15.50
C ARG A 149 1.24 -5.30 -15.00
N ARG A 150 1.71 -5.89 -13.90
CA ARG A 150 1.03 -7.04 -13.25
C ARG A 150 -0.33 -6.67 -12.69
N GLY A 151 -0.48 -5.42 -12.24
CA GLY A 151 -1.75 -4.81 -11.88
C GLY A 151 -2.60 -4.41 -13.09
N GLY A 152 -2.28 -4.80 -14.33
CA GLY A 152 -3.11 -4.51 -15.51
C GLY A 152 -3.04 -3.06 -16.01
N TYR A 153 -2.09 -2.26 -15.54
CA TYR A 153 -1.88 -0.92 -16.08
C TYR A 153 -1.20 -1.00 -17.44
N MET A 154 -1.65 -0.15 -18.36
CA MET A 154 -1.11 -0.01 -19.70
C MET A 154 -0.55 1.41 -19.90
N PRO A 155 0.49 1.59 -20.73
CA PRO A 155 0.97 2.91 -21.11
C PRO A 155 -0.15 3.81 -21.66
N CYS A 156 -0.06 5.11 -21.40
CA CYS A 156 -0.94 6.12 -21.97
C CYS A 156 -0.19 7.42 -22.23
N GLU A 157 -0.86 8.36 -22.89
CA GLU A 157 -0.37 9.73 -23.02
C GLU A 157 -0.26 10.43 -21.64
N PRO A 158 0.60 11.46 -21.52
CA PRO A 158 0.60 12.34 -20.37
C PRO A 158 -0.78 12.94 -20.12
N PHE A 159 -1.06 13.21 -18.86
CA PHE A 159 -2.31 13.82 -18.42
C PHE A 159 -2.03 15.08 -17.62
N ALA A 160 -2.93 16.07 -17.68
CA ALA A 160 -2.75 17.31 -16.94
C ALA A 160 -2.53 17.05 -15.43
N PRO A 161 -1.63 17.81 -14.77
CA PRO A 161 -0.84 18.92 -15.29
C PRO A 161 0.50 18.50 -15.94
N TYR A 162 0.75 17.21 -16.13
CA TYR A 162 2.03 16.70 -16.61
C TYR A 162 2.17 16.82 -18.12
N THR A 163 3.41 17.02 -18.53
CA THR A 163 3.88 16.91 -19.90
C THR A 163 4.86 15.74 -20.01
N ALA A 164 5.05 15.23 -21.23
CA ALA A 164 6.02 14.18 -21.48
C ALA A 164 7.43 14.66 -21.09
N THR A 165 8.17 13.80 -20.35
CA THR A 165 9.60 13.98 -20.11
C THR A 165 10.34 12.69 -20.47
N PRO A 166 11.65 12.75 -20.77
CA PRO A 166 12.43 11.55 -21.10
C PRO A 166 12.51 10.50 -19.97
N ILE A 167 12.13 10.89 -18.76
CA ILE A 167 12.22 10.03 -17.58
C ILE A 167 10.86 9.61 -17.02
N SER A 168 9.77 9.99 -17.68
CA SER A 168 8.39 9.72 -17.23
C SER A 168 7.73 8.68 -18.12
N LEU A 169 7.08 7.69 -17.50
CA LEU A 169 6.13 6.79 -18.14
C LEU A 169 4.77 6.99 -17.48
N PHE A 170 3.76 7.34 -18.27
CA PHE A 170 2.39 7.44 -17.81
C PHE A 170 1.65 6.13 -18.09
N MET A 171 0.86 5.69 -17.12
CA MET A 171 0.07 4.48 -17.24
C MET A 171 -1.34 4.69 -16.72
N ARG A 172 -2.28 3.93 -17.27
CA ARG A 172 -3.69 3.93 -16.87
C ARG A 172 -4.23 2.53 -16.68
N ARG A 173 -5.27 2.43 -15.87
CA ARG A 173 -6.11 1.24 -15.74
C ARG A 173 -7.58 1.63 -15.66
N ALA A 174 -8.40 1.02 -16.50
CA ALA A 174 -9.86 1.09 -16.35
C ALA A 174 -10.29 0.27 -15.13
N LEU A 175 -11.13 0.85 -14.28
CA LEU A 175 -11.61 0.24 -13.04
C LEU A 175 -13.03 -0.32 -13.15
N ILE A 176 -13.78 0.13 -14.14
CA ILE A 176 -15.04 -0.47 -14.52
C ILE A 176 -14.77 -1.52 -15.60
N GLU A 177 -15.36 -2.71 -15.47
CA GLU A 177 -15.38 -3.64 -16.59
C GLU A 177 -16.17 -3.00 -17.72
N ALA A 178 -15.61 -2.98 -18.93
CA ALA A 178 -16.40 -2.64 -20.10
C ALA A 178 -17.56 -3.64 -20.13
N VAL A 179 -18.80 -3.15 -19.95
CA VAL A 179 -19.99 -3.95 -20.21
C VAL A 179 -19.91 -4.29 -21.70
N SER A 180 -19.39 -5.48 -22.00
CA SER A 180 -19.43 -6.03 -23.34
C SER A 180 -20.90 -6.32 -23.60
N GLY A 181 -21.57 -5.39 -24.28
CA GLY A 181 -22.96 -5.51 -24.67
C GLY A 181 -23.16 -6.84 -25.40
N ARG A 182 -24.10 -7.63 -24.89
CA ARG A 182 -24.76 -8.70 -25.64
C ARG A 182 -26.02 -8.13 -26.26
#